data_AF-A0A0U2BX73-F1
#
_entry.id   AF-A0A0U2BX73-F1
#
_cell.length_a   1.000
_cell.length_b   1.000
_cell.length_c   1.000
_cell.angle_alpha   90.00
_cell.angle_beta   90.00
_cell.angle_gamma   90.00
#
_symmetry.space_group_name_H-M   'P 1'
#
loop_
_entity.id
_entity.type
_entity.pdbx_description
1 polymer ?
#
loop_
_entity_poly.entity_id
_entity_poly.type
_entity_poly.pdbx_seq_one_letter_code
_entity_poly.pdbx_strand_id
1 'polypeptide(L)'
;FENMGAKLVSEVASKTNDIAGDGTTTATVLTQAIVREGLKNVTAGANPIGIRRGIESAVKVAVDELKSIAQPVANKEAIAQVAAVSSRSEKVGEYISEAMEKVGNDGVITIEESRGMETELDVVEGMQFDRGYLSQYMVTDNEKMVADLENPYILITDKKISNIQDILPLLEEVLKTSRPLLIIADDVDGEALPTLVLNKIRGTFNVVAVKAPGFGDRRKAMLEDIAILTGATVITEDLGLDLKDANMTALGQAAKVTVDKDSTVIVEGAGDATAIANRVNVIKSQLASTTSEFDREKLQERLAKLAGGVAVIKVGAATETALKEMKLR
;
A
#
# COMPACT_ATOMS: atom_id res chain seq x y z
N PHE A 1 9.05 -27.12 -23.28
CA PHE A 1 8.95 -25.91 -24.12
C PHE A 1 7.61 -25.21 -23.95
N GLU A 2 6.47 -25.88 -24.08
CA GLU A 2 5.13 -25.29 -23.90
C GLU A 2 4.93 -24.62 -22.54
N ASN A 3 5.36 -25.28 -21.45
CA ASN A 3 5.30 -24.71 -20.10
C ASN A 3 6.11 -23.40 -19.96
N MET A 4 7.23 -23.26 -20.67
CA MET A 4 7.99 -22.01 -20.67
C MET A 4 7.22 -20.89 -21.38
N GLY A 5 6.57 -21.19 -22.51
CA GLY A 5 5.70 -20.24 -23.19
C GLY A 5 4.54 -19.78 -22.31
N ALA A 6 3.89 -20.71 -21.61
CA ALA A 6 2.82 -20.39 -20.67
C ALA A 6 3.30 -19.48 -19.53
N LYS A 7 4.48 -19.75 -18.95
CA LYS A 7 5.06 -18.89 -17.91
C LYS A 7 5.35 -17.47 -18.39
N LEU A 8 5.84 -17.29 -19.62
CA LEU A 8 6.06 -15.96 -20.18
C LEU A 8 4.75 -15.16 -20.32
N VAL A 9 3.66 -15.82 -20.75
CA VAL A 9 2.35 -15.16 -20.83
C VAL A 9 1.79 -14.86 -19.42
N SER A 10 1.99 -15.77 -18.48
CA SER A 10 1.62 -15.56 -17.07
C SER A 10 2.34 -14.35 -16.46
N GLU A 11 3.61 -14.14 -16.81
CA GLU A 11 4.38 -12.96 -16.37
C GLU A 11 3.80 -11.66 -16.94
N VAL A 12 3.37 -11.65 -18.21
CA VAL A 12 2.69 -10.50 -18.82
C VAL A 12 1.38 -10.18 -18.09
N ALA A 13 0.58 -11.20 -17.79
CA ALA A 13 -0.67 -11.03 -17.06
C ALA A 13 -0.43 -10.51 -15.63
N SER A 14 0.49 -11.12 -14.88
CA SER A 14 0.84 -10.69 -13.52
C SER A 14 1.33 -9.24 -13.50
N LYS A 15 2.24 -8.88 -14.40
CA LYS A 15 2.78 -7.52 -14.45
C LYS A 15 1.74 -6.48 -14.85
N THR A 16 0.75 -6.86 -15.65
CA THR A 16 -0.40 -5.99 -15.95
C THR A 16 -1.24 -5.76 -14.70
N ASN A 17 -1.51 -6.83 -13.93
CA ASN A 17 -2.24 -6.73 -12.66
C ASN A 17 -1.50 -5.86 -11.65
N ASP A 18 -0.19 -6.03 -11.51
CA ASP A 18 0.63 -5.26 -10.56
C ASP A 18 0.59 -3.75 -10.84
N ILE A 19 0.44 -3.35 -12.10
CA ILE A 19 0.47 -1.93 -12.50
C ILE A 19 -0.95 -1.32 -12.56
N ALA A 20 -1.94 -2.08 -13.03
CA ALA A 20 -3.26 -1.56 -13.34
C ALA A 20 -4.37 -2.06 -12.41
N GLY A 21 -4.14 -3.11 -11.61
CA GLY A 21 -5.12 -3.73 -10.71
C GLY A 21 -6.17 -4.63 -11.39
N ASP A 22 -6.25 -4.64 -12.72
CA ASP A 22 -7.16 -5.48 -13.53
C ASP A 22 -6.55 -5.72 -14.93
N GLY A 23 -7.22 -6.52 -15.77
CA GLY A 23 -6.88 -6.68 -17.19
C GLY A 23 -6.04 -7.91 -17.52
N THR A 24 -5.83 -8.81 -16.56
CA THR A 24 -5.06 -10.07 -16.75
C THR A 24 -5.57 -10.90 -17.94
N THR A 25 -6.89 -11.00 -18.08
CA THR A 25 -7.52 -11.74 -19.19
C THR A 25 -7.26 -11.05 -20.53
N THR A 26 -7.45 -9.73 -20.60
CA THR A 26 -7.23 -8.93 -21.80
C THR A 26 -5.76 -9.00 -22.24
N ALA A 27 -4.81 -8.84 -21.31
CA ALA A 27 -3.39 -8.95 -21.58
C ALA A 27 -3.01 -10.34 -22.13
N THR A 28 -3.60 -11.40 -21.57
CA THR A 28 -3.39 -12.79 -22.01
C THR A 28 -3.87 -13.00 -23.45
N VAL A 29 -5.09 -12.57 -23.78
CA VAL A 29 -5.69 -12.72 -25.10
C VAL A 29 -4.94 -11.91 -26.16
N LEU A 30 -4.57 -10.66 -25.85
CA LEU A 30 -3.79 -9.82 -26.77
C LEU A 30 -2.39 -10.41 -27.01
N THR A 31 -1.73 -10.90 -25.96
CA THR A 31 -0.43 -11.56 -26.09
C THR A 31 -0.54 -12.78 -27.00
N GLN A 32 -1.56 -13.61 -26.80
CA GLN A 32 -1.81 -14.78 -27.66
C GLN A 32 -2.01 -14.37 -29.13
N ALA A 33 -2.81 -13.33 -29.40
CA ALA A 33 -3.08 -12.86 -30.75
C ALA A 33 -1.81 -12.33 -31.44
N ILE A 34 -1.03 -11.49 -30.75
CA ILE A 34 0.22 -10.91 -31.27
C ILE A 34 1.24 -12.00 -31.55
N VAL A 35 1.41 -12.96 -30.63
CA VAL A 35 2.35 -14.08 -30.81
C VAL A 35 1.93 -14.95 -31.98
N ARG A 36 0.64 -15.30 -32.08
CA ARG A 36 0.13 -16.15 -33.17
C ARG A 36 0.33 -15.52 -34.55
N GLU A 37 -0.06 -14.25 -34.72
CA GLU A 37 0.10 -13.57 -35.99
C GLU A 37 1.57 -13.22 -36.28
N GLY A 38 2.35 -12.90 -35.25
CA GLY A 38 3.80 -12.70 -35.37
C GLY A 38 4.50 -13.97 -35.89
N LEU A 39 4.24 -15.12 -35.26
CA LEU A 39 4.81 -16.41 -35.67
C LEU A 39 4.41 -16.78 -37.10
N LYS A 40 3.15 -16.58 -37.48
CA LYS A 40 2.68 -16.82 -38.84
C LYS A 40 3.46 -16.03 -39.89
N ASN A 41 3.73 -14.75 -39.63
CA ASN A 41 4.52 -13.91 -40.53
C ASN A 41 6.00 -14.31 -40.55
N VAL A 42 6.58 -14.68 -39.40
CA VAL A 42 7.96 -15.19 -39.33
C VAL A 42 8.09 -16.50 -40.13
N THR A 43 7.13 -17.41 -39.99
CA THR A 43 7.12 -18.67 -40.78
C THR A 43 6.97 -18.44 -42.28
N ALA A 44 6.35 -17.32 -42.68
CA ALA A 44 6.26 -16.90 -44.07
C ALA A 44 7.55 -16.21 -44.60
N GLY A 45 8.59 -16.11 -43.78
CA GLY A 45 9.91 -15.57 -44.15
C GLY A 45 10.14 -14.10 -43.82
N ALA A 46 9.22 -13.43 -43.12
CA ALA A 46 9.41 -12.05 -42.70
C ALA A 46 10.44 -11.93 -41.57
N ASN A 47 11.21 -10.84 -41.56
CA ASN A 47 12.25 -10.59 -40.56
C ASN A 47 11.62 -10.32 -39.16
N PRO A 48 11.90 -11.15 -38.14
CA PRO A 48 11.36 -10.98 -36.80
C PRO A 48 11.67 -9.62 -36.16
N ILE A 49 12.85 -9.05 -36.44
CA ILE A 49 13.26 -7.73 -35.92
C ILE A 49 12.39 -6.63 -36.53
N GLY A 50 12.07 -6.74 -37.83
CA GLY A 50 11.19 -5.81 -38.52
C GLY A 50 9.76 -5.88 -37.98
N ILE A 51 9.23 -7.09 -37.79
CA ILE A 51 7.90 -7.31 -37.21
C ILE A 51 7.82 -6.68 -35.82
N ARG A 52 8.80 -6.96 -34.95
CA ARG A 52 8.85 -6.39 -33.60
C ARG A 52 8.83 -4.86 -33.62
N ARG A 53 9.66 -4.22 -34.43
CA ARG A 53 9.68 -2.74 -34.56
C ARG A 53 8.34 -2.19 -35.06
N GLY A 54 7.70 -2.90 -35.98
CA GLY A 54 6.36 -2.56 -36.46
C GLY A 54 5.31 -2.62 -35.36
N ILE A 55 5.32 -3.70 -34.55
CA ILE A 55 4.44 -3.84 -33.38
C ILE A 55 4.68 -2.71 -32.38
N GLU A 56 5.93 -2.44 -32.00
CA GLU A 56 6.28 -1.36 -31.06
C GLU A 56 5.77 0.01 -31.55
N SER A 57 5.90 0.29 -32.85
CA SER A 57 5.41 1.54 -33.45
C SER A 57 3.88 1.63 -33.47
N ALA A 58 3.21 0.52 -33.81
CA ALA A 58 1.76 0.46 -33.82
C ALA A 58 1.16 0.60 -32.42
N VAL A 59 1.77 -0.04 -31.42
CA VAL A 59 1.38 0.08 -30.01
C VAL A 59 1.51 1.52 -29.54
N LYS A 60 2.58 2.24 -29.91
CA LYS A 60 2.74 3.65 -29.56
C LYS A 60 1.58 4.51 -30.07
N VAL A 61 1.22 4.35 -31.34
CA VAL A 61 0.08 5.08 -31.94
C VAL A 61 -1.23 4.70 -31.25
N ALA A 62 -1.44 3.42 -30.97
CA ALA A 62 -2.63 2.96 -30.25
C ALA A 62 -2.73 3.56 -28.84
N VAL A 63 -1.62 3.65 -28.10
CA VAL A 63 -1.58 4.27 -26.77
C VAL A 63 -1.86 5.76 -26.83
N ASP A 64 -1.32 6.47 -27.83
CA ASP A 64 -1.58 7.89 -28.01
C ASP A 64 -3.07 8.16 -28.33
N GLU A 65 -3.67 7.31 -29.17
CA GLU A 65 -5.12 7.39 -29.46
C GLU A 65 -5.97 7.03 -28.24
N LEU A 66 -5.59 6.00 -27.47
CA LEU A 66 -6.28 5.64 -26.22
C LEU A 66 -6.32 6.81 -25.22
N LYS A 67 -5.24 7.59 -25.14
CA LYS A 67 -5.21 8.81 -24.31
C LYS A 67 -6.12 9.91 -24.86
N SER A 68 -6.22 10.04 -26.18
CA SER A 68 -7.09 11.01 -26.85
C SER A 68 -8.57 10.74 -26.58
N ILE A 69 -8.98 9.47 -26.59
CA ILE A 69 -10.37 9.06 -26.34
C ILE A 69 -10.70 8.84 -24.85
N ALA A 70 -9.71 8.97 -23.96
CA ALA A 70 -9.91 8.76 -22.54
C ALA A 70 -10.87 9.80 -21.96
N GLN A 71 -11.85 9.32 -21.19
CA GLN A 71 -12.84 10.18 -20.53
C GLN A 71 -12.51 10.28 -19.03
N PRO A 72 -12.33 11.50 -18.49
CA PRO A 72 -12.14 11.67 -17.05
C PRO A 72 -13.35 11.19 -16.26
N VAL A 73 -13.11 10.39 -15.22
CA VAL A 73 -14.13 9.97 -14.25
C VAL A 73 -14.27 11.09 -13.21
N ALA A 74 -15.38 11.82 -13.24
CA ALA A 74 -15.54 13.02 -12.43
C ALA A 74 -16.69 12.96 -11.41
N ASN A 75 -17.63 12.03 -11.56
CA ASN A 75 -18.80 11.93 -10.69
C ASN A 75 -18.94 10.54 -10.07
N LYS A 76 -19.68 10.49 -8.96
CA LYS A 76 -19.95 9.28 -8.20
C LYS A 76 -20.53 8.17 -9.07
N GLU A 77 -21.43 8.52 -10.00
CA GLU A 77 -22.07 7.55 -10.89
C GLU A 77 -21.05 6.88 -11.83
N ALA A 78 -20.10 7.64 -12.40
CA ALA A 78 -19.07 7.06 -13.24
C ALA A 78 -18.10 6.18 -12.43
N ILE A 79 -17.76 6.57 -11.20
CA ILE A 79 -16.95 5.74 -10.28
C ILE A 79 -17.67 4.41 -10.01
N ALA A 80 -18.96 4.47 -9.66
CA ALA A 80 -19.78 3.29 -9.40
C ALA A 80 -19.84 2.37 -10.63
N GLN A 81 -20.00 2.91 -11.83
CA GLN A 81 -20.03 2.13 -13.07
C GLN A 81 -18.69 1.42 -13.34
N VAL A 82 -17.57 2.12 -13.21
CA VAL A 82 -16.24 1.53 -13.42
C VAL A 82 -16.00 0.40 -12.42
N ALA A 83 -16.27 0.65 -11.14
CA ALA A 83 -16.12 -0.34 -10.08
C ALA A 83 -17.08 -1.53 -10.26
N ALA A 84 -18.32 -1.30 -10.71
CA ALA A 84 -19.28 -2.36 -10.98
C ALA A 84 -18.89 -3.24 -12.16
N VAL A 85 -18.31 -2.66 -13.22
CA VAL A 85 -17.81 -3.43 -14.38
C VAL A 85 -16.62 -4.29 -13.99
N SER A 86 -15.68 -3.75 -13.20
CA SER A 86 -14.49 -4.50 -12.78
C SER A 86 -14.83 -5.63 -11.80
N SER A 87 -15.63 -5.34 -10.76
CA SER A 87 -16.08 -6.33 -9.76
C SER A 87 -17.20 -7.27 -10.24
N ARG A 88 -17.81 -6.96 -11.40
CA ARG A 88 -19.03 -7.61 -11.94
C ARG A 88 -20.21 -7.56 -10.95
N SER A 89 -20.32 -6.46 -10.19
CA SER A 89 -21.33 -6.28 -9.15
C SER A 89 -21.69 -4.81 -8.96
N GLU A 90 -22.95 -4.45 -9.26
CA GLU A 90 -23.47 -3.08 -9.03
C GLU A 90 -23.33 -2.67 -7.56
N LYS A 91 -23.63 -3.59 -6.64
CA LYS A 91 -23.55 -3.35 -5.20
C LYS A 91 -22.13 -3.05 -4.70
N VAL A 92 -21.11 -3.71 -5.28
CA VAL A 92 -19.71 -3.39 -4.97
C VAL A 92 -19.35 -2.01 -5.55
N GLY A 93 -19.83 -1.70 -6.76
CA GLY A 93 -19.69 -0.37 -7.34
C GLY A 93 -20.27 0.74 -6.47
N GLU A 94 -21.46 0.52 -5.90
CA GLU A 94 -22.09 1.45 -4.95
C GLU A 94 -21.19 1.68 -3.72
N TYR A 95 -20.74 0.61 -3.05
CA TYR A 95 -19.86 0.74 -1.87
C TYR A 95 -18.56 1.48 -2.17
N ILE A 96 -17.92 1.20 -3.29
CA ILE A 96 -16.68 1.88 -3.70
C ILE A 96 -16.94 3.36 -4.00
N SER A 97 -18.05 3.68 -4.67
CA SER A 97 -18.41 5.06 -4.97
C SER A 97 -18.73 5.88 -3.71
N GLU A 98 -19.42 5.27 -2.74
CA GLU A 98 -19.72 5.89 -1.44
C GLU A 98 -18.45 6.08 -0.61
N ALA A 99 -17.55 5.11 -0.62
CA ALA A 99 -16.26 5.22 0.05
C ALA A 99 -15.45 6.39 -0.52
N MET A 100 -15.27 6.44 -1.84
CA MET A 100 -14.57 7.53 -2.54
C MET A 100 -15.20 8.91 -2.28
N GLU A 101 -16.53 9.00 -2.21
CA GLU A 101 -17.20 10.27 -1.89
C GLU A 101 -16.88 10.75 -0.47
N LYS A 102 -16.77 9.83 0.50
CA LYS A 102 -16.48 10.18 1.89
C LYS A 102 -15.01 10.55 2.13
N VAL A 103 -14.06 9.81 1.54
CA VAL A 103 -12.61 10.04 1.77
C VAL A 103 -11.98 10.97 0.73
N GLY A 104 -12.68 11.27 -0.36
CA GLY A 104 -12.18 12.03 -1.50
C GLY A 104 -11.28 11.21 -2.42
N ASN A 105 -10.88 11.81 -3.54
CA ASN A 105 -10.12 11.13 -4.60
C ASN A 105 -8.72 10.63 -4.15
N ASP A 106 -8.12 11.29 -3.15
CA ASP A 106 -6.82 10.92 -2.58
C ASP A 106 -6.96 10.03 -1.33
N GLY A 107 -8.19 9.65 -0.99
CA GLY A 107 -8.50 8.83 0.16
C GLY A 107 -8.19 7.35 -0.09
N VAL A 108 -7.91 6.63 0.99
CA VAL A 108 -7.55 5.22 0.93
C VAL A 108 -8.78 4.39 1.28
N ILE A 109 -9.03 3.33 0.51
CA ILE A 109 -10.08 2.35 0.80
C ILE A 109 -9.41 1.03 1.17
N THR A 110 -9.78 0.48 2.32
CA THR A 110 -9.35 -0.84 2.79
C THR A 110 -10.55 -1.75 2.99
N ILE A 111 -10.30 -3.06 2.92
CA ILE A 111 -11.34 -4.09 3.03
C ILE A 111 -11.08 -4.94 4.27
N GLU A 112 -12.11 -5.08 5.09
CA GLU A 112 -12.10 -5.90 6.30
C GLU A 112 -13.20 -6.94 6.29
N GLU A 113 -13.06 -7.96 7.16
CA GLU A 113 -14.07 -9.00 7.31
C GLU A 113 -15.03 -8.57 8.41
N SER A 114 -16.31 -8.41 8.07
CA SER A 114 -17.34 -8.12 9.04
C SER A 114 -17.66 -9.38 9.86
N ARG A 115 -17.98 -9.19 11.14
CA ARG A 115 -18.57 -10.26 11.98
C ARG A 115 -20.07 -10.42 11.69
N GLY A 116 -20.68 -9.45 11.00
CA GLY A 116 -22.09 -9.45 10.62
C GLY A 116 -22.32 -10.01 9.21
N MET A 117 -23.59 -10.19 8.86
CA MET A 117 -23.99 -10.61 7.51
C MET A 117 -24.03 -9.45 6.51
N GLU A 118 -24.12 -8.22 7.01
CA GLU A 118 -24.20 -7.01 6.18
C GLU A 118 -22.82 -6.42 5.94
N THR A 119 -22.65 -5.84 4.74
CA THR A 119 -21.46 -5.08 4.40
C THR A 119 -21.66 -3.63 4.81
N GLU A 120 -20.74 -3.11 5.62
CA GLU A 120 -20.79 -1.78 6.21
C GLU A 120 -19.62 -0.93 5.69
N LEU A 121 -19.83 0.39 5.61
CA LEU A 121 -18.83 1.38 5.21
C LEU A 121 -18.58 2.37 6.35
N ASP A 122 -17.42 2.24 6.97
CA ASP A 122 -16.94 3.16 7.99
C ASP A 122 -15.81 4.04 7.46
N VAL A 123 -15.70 5.25 8.00
CA VAL A 123 -14.53 6.12 7.75
C VAL A 123 -13.85 6.33 9.07
N VAL A 124 -12.59 5.94 9.12
CA VAL A 124 -11.77 5.95 10.33
C VAL A 124 -10.51 6.76 10.07
N GLU A 125 -9.89 7.21 11.16
CA GLU A 125 -8.60 7.88 11.07
C GLU A 125 -7.53 6.87 10.64
N GLY A 126 -6.73 7.23 9.65
CA GLY A 126 -5.69 6.35 9.11
C GLY A 126 -4.87 7.04 8.05
N MET A 127 -3.86 6.34 7.54
CA MET A 127 -2.91 6.86 6.56
C MET A 127 -2.32 5.75 5.69
N GLN A 128 -2.04 6.06 4.43
CA GLN A 128 -1.21 5.23 3.55
C GLN A 128 0.06 5.96 3.11
N PHE A 129 1.16 5.22 3.01
CA PHE A 129 2.38 5.69 2.36
C PHE A 129 3.05 4.61 1.51
N ASP A 130 3.79 5.05 0.50
CA ASP A 130 4.29 4.22 -0.60
C ASP A 130 5.65 3.57 -0.26
N ARG A 131 5.64 2.79 0.83
CA ARG A 131 6.76 1.96 1.29
C ARG A 131 6.21 0.62 1.75
N GLY A 132 6.58 -0.45 1.06
CA GLY A 132 6.24 -1.81 1.46
C GLY A 132 7.29 -2.47 2.36
N TYR A 133 7.09 -3.76 2.61
CA TYR A 133 7.97 -4.57 3.44
C TYR A 133 9.39 -4.68 2.86
N LEU A 134 10.39 -4.70 3.74
CA LEU A 134 11.79 -4.88 3.34
C LEU A 134 12.11 -6.29 2.85
N SER A 135 11.31 -7.28 3.26
CA SER A 135 11.50 -8.67 2.86
C SER A 135 10.16 -9.37 2.69
N GLN A 136 9.98 -10.08 1.57
CA GLN A 136 8.81 -10.92 1.31
C GLN A 136 8.58 -12.00 2.37
N TYR A 137 9.63 -12.37 3.12
CA TYR A 137 9.51 -13.33 4.22
C TYR A 137 8.83 -12.75 5.47
N MET A 138 8.44 -11.47 5.45
CA MET A 138 7.68 -10.82 6.51
C MET A 138 6.17 -10.88 6.31
N VAL A 139 5.69 -11.40 5.17
CA VAL A 139 4.24 -11.54 4.90
C VAL A 139 3.58 -12.48 5.91
N THR A 140 2.31 -12.20 6.21
CA THR A 140 1.45 -13.10 6.99
C THR A 140 0.60 -13.96 6.08
N ASP A 141 0.16 -13.40 4.96
CA ASP A 141 -0.59 -14.08 3.91
C ASP A 141 0.32 -14.29 2.69
N ASN A 142 0.71 -15.55 2.47
CA ASN A 142 1.58 -15.93 1.35
C ASN A 142 0.83 -16.00 0.01
N GLU A 143 -0.49 -16.07 0.02
CA GLU A 143 -1.28 -16.07 -1.23
C GLU A 143 -1.42 -14.64 -1.74
N LYS A 144 -1.71 -13.69 -0.84
CA LYS A 144 -1.84 -12.27 -1.19
C LYS A 144 -0.53 -11.52 -1.24
N MET A 145 0.53 -12.08 -0.65
CA MET A 145 1.82 -11.41 -0.45
C MET A 145 1.67 -10.12 0.36
N VAL A 146 0.94 -10.20 1.47
CA VAL A 146 0.62 -9.07 2.35
C VAL A 146 0.94 -9.43 3.81
N ALA A 147 1.43 -8.46 4.58
CA ALA A 147 1.57 -8.54 6.02
C ALA A 147 0.44 -7.77 6.71
N ASP A 148 -0.51 -8.51 7.29
CA ASP A 148 -1.59 -7.99 8.12
C ASP A 148 -1.19 -8.10 9.60
N LEU A 149 -1.13 -6.97 10.28
CA LEU A 149 -0.83 -6.85 11.70
C LEU A 149 -2.07 -6.34 12.42
N GLU A 150 -2.64 -7.17 13.28
CA GLU A 150 -3.75 -6.77 14.17
C GLU A 150 -3.20 -6.23 15.49
N ASN A 151 -3.74 -5.08 15.93
CA ASN A 151 -3.32 -4.35 17.13
C ASN A 151 -1.80 -4.20 17.28
N PRO A 152 -1.03 -3.79 16.25
CA PRO A 152 0.42 -3.70 16.36
C PRO A 152 0.88 -2.56 17.26
N TYR A 153 2.10 -2.72 17.80
CA TYR A 153 2.92 -1.58 18.19
C TYR A 153 3.68 -1.03 16.98
N ILE A 154 4.00 0.26 17.01
CA ILE A 154 4.65 0.96 15.90
C ILE A 154 5.87 1.71 16.43
N LEU A 155 7.06 1.25 16.03
CA LEU A 155 8.33 1.94 16.28
C LEU A 155 8.62 2.88 15.11
N ILE A 156 8.90 4.15 15.42
CA ILE A 156 9.18 5.19 14.42
C ILE A 156 10.53 5.83 14.73
N THR A 157 11.46 5.77 13.78
CA THR A 157 12.79 6.38 13.91
C THR A 157 13.28 6.91 12.56
N ASP A 158 14.10 7.96 12.60
CA ASP A 158 14.86 8.43 11.43
C ASP A 158 16.26 7.81 11.33
N LYS A 159 16.62 6.95 12.29
CA LYS A 159 17.89 6.22 12.31
C LYS A 159 17.84 4.98 11.41
N LYS A 160 19.04 4.51 11.03
CA LYS A 160 19.21 3.18 10.43
C LYS A 160 19.39 2.13 11.51
N ILE A 161 18.78 0.97 11.31
CA ILE A 161 18.89 -0.17 12.22
C ILE A 161 19.71 -1.25 11.53
N SER A 162 21.02 -1.22 11.75
CA SER A 162 21.96 -2.22 11.21
C SER A 162 22.32 -3.32 12.22
N ASN A 163 22.28 -2.98 13.52
CA ASN A 163 22.62 -3.86 14.63
C ASN A 163 21.36 -4.17 15.45
N ILE A 164 21.11 -5.45 15.68
CA ILE A 164 19.92 -5.88 16.44
C ILE A 164 20.01 -5.48 17.92
N GLN A 165 21.22 -5.34 18.47
CA GLN A 165 21.46 -4.98 19.87
C GLN A 165 20.90 -3.60 20.22
N ASP A 166 20.79 -2.69 19.24
CA ASP A 166 20.28 -1.34 19.47
C ASP A 166 18.77 -1.33 19.77
N ILE A 167 18.04 -2.35 19.31
CA ILE A 167 16.59 -2.48 19.54
C ILE A 167 16.23 -3.70 20.39
N LEU A 168 17.20 -4.56 20.74
CA LEU A 168 16.96 -5.79 21.49
C LEU A 168 16.19 -5.57 22.80
N PRO A 169 16.49 -4.56 23.64
CA PRO A 169 15.73 -4.32 24.87
C PRO A 169 14.24 -4.09 24.61
N LEU A 170 13.92 -3.27 23.61
CA LEU A 170 12.55 -2.97 23.20
C LEU A 170 11.86 -4.21 22.63
N LEU A 171 12.56 -5.01 21.81
CA LEU A 171 12.02 -6.25 21.26
C LEU A 171 11.61 -7.25 22.36
N GLU A 172 12.41 -7.38 23.41
CA GLU A 172 12.10 -8.23 24.56
C GLU A 172 10.85 -7.77 25.32
N GLU A 173 10.62 -6.46 25.41
CA GLU A 173 9.39 -5.91 26.01
C GLU A 173 8.17 -6.20 25.15
N VAL A 174 8.24 -5.97 23.83
CA VAL A 174 7.14 -6.23 22.91
C VAL A 174 6.81 -7.71 22.85
N LEU A 175 7.81 -8.59 22.85
CA LEU A 175 7.65 -10.04 22.86
C LEU A 175 6.79 -10.54 24.03
N LYS A 176 6.89 -9.92 25.21
CA LYS A 176 6.08 -10.28 26.40
C LYS A 176 4.59 -10.00 26.22
N THR A 177 4.23 -9.09 25.31
CA THR A 177 2.85 -8.72 25.04
C THR A 177 2.18 -9.60 23.99
N SER A 178 2.96 -10.43 23.26
CA SER A 178 2.49 -11.24 22.13
C SER A 178 1.77 -10.42 21.03
N ARG A 179 2.00 -9.10 20.97
CA ARG A 179 1.46 -8.23 19.93
C ARG A 179 2.47 -8.07 18.78
N PRO A 180 2.00 -7.88 17.54
CA PRO A 180 2.89 -7.61 16.41
C PRO A 180 3.62 -6.26 16.54
N LEU A 181 4.73 -6.12 15.82
CA LEU A 181 5.51 -4.88 15.75
C LEU A 181 5.71 -4.43 14.30
N LEU A 182 5.36 -3.18 14.01
CA LEU A 182 5.77 -2.47 12.81
C LEU A 182 6.99 -1.60 13.13
N ILE A 183 8.04 -1.71 12.32
CA ILE A 183 9.24 -0.87 12.41
C ILE A 183 9.29 0.05 11.19
N ILE A 184 9.24 1.35 11.41
CA ILE A 184 9.42 2.39 10.39
C ILE A 184 10.75 3.11 10.69
N ALA A 185 11.76 2.87 9.85
CA ALA A 185 13.12 3.39 10.03
C ALA A 185 13.69 3.95 8.71
N ASP A 186 14.78 4.73 8.73
CA ASP A 186 15.45 5.14 7.47
C ASP A 186 15.82 3.91 6.63
N ASP A 187 16.42 2.92 7.29
CA ASP A 187 16.67 1.60 6.74
C ASP A 187 16.76 0.55 7.85
N VAL A 188 16.48 -0.71 7.51
CA VAL A 188 16.80 -1.86 8.37
C VAL A 188 17.64 -2.81 7.53
N ASP A 189 18.92 -2.92 7.86
CA ASP A 189 19.90 -3.66 7.09
C ASP A 189 20.87 -4.44 8.01
N GLY A 190 22.04 -4.80 7.50
CA GLY A 190 23.07 -5.48 8.26
C GLY A 190 22.61 -6.82 8.85
N GLU A 191 22.94 -7.06 10.11
CA GLU A 191 22.54 -8.28 10.83
C GLU A 191 21.13 -8.20 11.42
N ALA A 192 20.57 -6.98 11.54
CA ALA A 192 19.24 -6.77 12.09
C ALA A 192 18.15 -7.38 11.20
N LEU A 193 18.19 -7.10 9.89
CA LEU A 193 17.15 -7.59 8.96
C LEU A 193 17.09 -9.13 8.89
N PRO A 194 18.19 -9.87 8.66
CA PRO A 194 18.14 -11.34 8.66
C PRO A 194 17.66 -11.92 10.00
N THR A 195 18.04 -11.31 11.12
CA THR A 195 17.61 -11.74 12.46
C THR A 195 16.11 -11.57 12.64
N LEU A 196 15.54 -10.43 12.25
CA LEU A 196 14.10 -10.18 12.30
C LEU A 196 13.33 -11.17 11.41
N VAL A 197 13.81 -11.37 10.18
CA VAL A 197 13.22 -12.33 9.23
C VAL A 197 13.22 -13.75 9.80
N LEU A 198 14.34 -14.19 10.37
CA LEU A 198 14.45 -15.54 10.93
C LEU A 198 13.48 -15.76 12.09
N ASN A 199 13.33 -14.78 12.98
CA ASN A 199 12.39 -14.85 14.10
C ASN A 199 10.93 -14.83 13.64
N LYS A 200 10.63 -14.09 12.57
CA LYS A 200 9.33 -14.09 11.92
C LYS A 200 8.98 -15.43 11.28
N ILE A 201 9.89 -16.02 10.52
CA ILE A 201 9.70 -17.35 9.89
C ILE A 201 9.49 -18.44 10.96
N ARG A 202 10.20 -18.34 12.10
CA ARG A 202 10.04 -19.27 13.23
C ARG A 202 8.72 -19.09 13.99
N GLY A 203 7.93 -18.08 13.66
CA GLY A 203 6.69 -17.74 14.36
C GLY A 203 6.90 -17.22 15.78
N THR A 204 8.14 -16.93 16.17
CA THR A 204 8.49 -16.46 17.53
C THR A 204 8.10 -15.00 17.71
N PHE A 205 8.20 -14.20 16.65
CA PHE A 205 7.93 -12.77 16.70
C PHE A 205 7.28 -12.27 15.42
N ASN A 206 6.09 -11.69 15.51
CA ASN A 206 5.41 -11.10 14.36
C ASN A 206 5.90 -9.67 14.13
N VAL A 207 6.91 -9.50 13.29
CA VAL A 207 7.52 -8.19 12.98
C VAL A 207 7.56 -7.92 11.49
N VAL A 208 7.28 -6.67 11.12
CA VAL A 208 7.40 -6.15 9.75
C VAL A 208 8.21 -4.88 9.80
N ALA A 209 9.20 -4.77 8.92
CA ALA A 209 10.02 -3.57 8.78
C ALA A 209 9.79 -2.93 7.41
N VAL A 210 9.61 -1.60 7.41
CA VAL A 210 9.40 -0.77 6.23
C VAL A 210 10.34 0.43 6.29
N LYS A 211 10.74 0.95 5.12
CA LYS A 211 11.52 2.19 5.07
C LYS A 211 10.63 3.40 5.36
N ALA A 212 11.22 4.43 5.93
CA ALA A 212 10.58 5.71 6.12
C ALA A 212 10.19 6.34 4.77
N PRO A 213 9.01 6.98 4.67
CA PRO A 213 8.62 7.71 3.48
C PRO A 213 9.40 9.02 3.36
N GLY A 214 9.61 9.48 2.12
CA GLY A 214 10.34 10.72 1.85
C GLY A 214 11.85 10.65 2.11
N PHE A 215 12.50 11.82 2.05
CA PHE A 215 13.94 12.02 2.22
C PHE A 215 14.23 13.36 2.92
N GLY A 216 15.38 13.49 3.57
CA GLY A 216 15.79 14.72 4.27
C GLY A 216 14.75 15.21 5.27
N ASP A 217 14.53 16.53 5.31
CA ASP A 217 13.56 17.16 6.23
C ASP A 217 12.12 16.70 5.99
N ARG A 218 11.78 16.32 4.75
CA ARG A 218 10.45 15.76 4.46
C ARG A 218 10.23 14.44 5.16
N ARG A 219 11.26 13.60 5.27
CA ARG A 219 11.17 12.34 6.02
C ARG A 219 10.86 12.61 7.48
N LYS A 220 11.60 13.53 8.11
CA LYS A 220 11.37 13.92 9.51
C LYS A 220 9.93 14.41 9.71
N ALA A 221 9.45 15.27 8.81
CA ALA A 221 8.09 15.78 8.86
C ALA A 221 7.02 14.68 8.68
N MET A 222 7.26 13.70 7.79
CA MET A 222 6.33 12.57 7.57
C MET A 222 6.37 11.55 8.70
N LEU A 223 7.53 11.27 9.29
CA LEU A 223 7.64 10.42 10.47
C LEU A 223 6.90 11.02 11.66
N GLU A 224 6.99 12.34 11.84
CA GLU A 224 6.22 13.08 12.84
C GLU A 224 4.71 12.98 12.57
N ASP A 225 4.28 13.07 11.30
CA ASP A 225 2.86 12.89 10.95
C ASP A 225 2.34 11.50 11.35
N ILE A 226 3.12 10.45 11.07
CA ILE A 226 2.77 9.07 11.43
C ILE A 226 2.80 8.90 12.96
N ALA A 227 3.76 9.52 13.65
CA ALA A 227 3.85 9.47 15.10
C ALA A 227 2.63 10.12 15.77
N ILE A 228 2.21 11.29 15.31
CA ILE A 228 1.01 11.97 15.82
C ILE A 228 -0.24 11.13 15.55
N LEU A 229 -0.38 10.53 14.36
CA LEU A 229 -1.50 9.66 14.01
C LEU A 229 -1.60 8.42 14.91
N THR A 230 -0.45 7.85 15.29
CA THR A 230 -0.38 6.58 16.04
C THR A 230 -0.17 6.76 17.54
N GLY A 231 0.05 8.00 18.00
CA GLY A 231 0.42 8.32 19.38
C GLY A 231 1.86 7.95 19.74
N ALA A 232 2.73 7.71 18.76
CA ALA A 232 4.14 7.38 18.98
C ALA A 232 4.96 8.64 19.31
N THR A 233 6.19 8.42 19.81
CA THR A 233 7.25 9.43 19.83
C THR A 233 8.34 9.03 18.85
N VAL A 234 8.72 9.93 17.93
CA VAL A 234 9.79 9.65 16.97
C VAL A 234 11.13 9.57 17.70
N ILE A 235 11.82 8.43 17.60
CA ILE A 235 13.18 8.27 18.12
C ILE A 235 14.16 8.88 17.11
N THR A 236 14.66 10.07 17.40
CA THR A 236 15.57 10.83 16.54
C THR A 236 16.72 11.46 17.32
N GLU A 237 17.88 11.60 16.67
CA GLU A 237 19.05 12.29 17.23
C GLU A 237 18.78 13.78 17.48
N ASP A 238 17.90 14.40 16.69
CA ASP A 238 17.55 15.83 16.84
C ASP A 238 16.92 16.12 18.22
N LEU A 239 16.24 15.13 18.80
CA LEU A 239 15.63 15.19 20.12
C LEU A 239 16.54 14.59 21.22
N GLY A 240 17.75 14.16 20.86
CA GLY A 240 18.69 13.51 21.77
C GLY A 240 18.25 12.11 22.22
N LEU A 241 17.34 11.46 21.49
CA LEU A 241 16.84 10.12 21.82
C LEU A 241 17.67 9.04 21.11
N ASP A 242 17.96 7.96 21.82
CA ASP A 242 18.63 6.79 21.26
C ASP A 242 17.72 5.56 21.23
N LEU A 243 17.95 4.67 20.25
CA LEU A 243 17.16 3.45 20.08
C LEU A 243 17.27 2.52 21.29
N LYS A 244 18.42 2.53 21.97
CA LYS A 244 18.68 1.73 23.17
C LYS A 244 17.84 2.15 24.37
N ASP A 245 17.44 3.42 24.40
CA ASP A 245 16.63 3.99 25.47
C ASP A 245 15.12 3.98 25.11
N ALA A 246 14.77 3.50 23.92
CA ALA A 246 13.38 3.36 23.50
C ALA A 246 12.66 2.34 24.39
N ASN A 247 11.47 2.71 24.83
CA ASN A 247 10.64 1.90 25.71
C ASN A 247 9.22 1.77 25.13
N MET A 248 8.38 0.95 25.75
CA MET A 248 6.98 0.78 25.34
C MET A 248 6.16 2.08 25.24
N THR A 249 6.52 3.14 25.98
CA THR A 249 5.77 4.42 25.94
C THR A 249 6.08 5.26 24.70
N ALA A 250 7.22 5.02 24.04
CA ALA A 250 7.55 5.68 22.79
C ALA A 250 6.83 5.05 21.58
N LEU A 251 6.29 3.83 21.72
CA LEU A 251 5.64 3.11 20.63
C LEU A 251 4.22 3.65 20.36
N GLY A 252 3.93 3.85 19.08
CA GLY A 252 2.58 4.09 18.61
C GLY A 252 1.75 2.82 18.58
N GLN A 253 0.45 2.98 18.39
CA GLN A 253 -0.48 1.87 18.23
C GLN A 253 -1.48 2.18 17.11
N ALA A 254 -2.02 1.11 16.53
CA ALA A 254 -3.13 1.17 15.58
C ALA A 254 -4.00 -0.08 15.76
N ALA A 255 -5.26 -0.05 15.30
CA ALA A 255 -6.10 -1.24 15.31
C ALA A 255 -5.61 -2.26 14.28
N LYS A 256 -5.19 -1.79 13.09
CA LYS A 256 -4.67 -2.65 12.04
C LYS A 256 -3.63 -1.93 11.19
N VAL A 257 -2.60 -2.68 10.77
CA VAL A 257 -1.66 -2.24 9.74
C VAL A 257 -1.59 -3.32 8.67
N THR A 258 -1.70 -2.91 7.42
CA THR A 258 -1.54 -3.77 6.25
C THR A 258 -0.35 -3.28 5.44
N VAL A 259 0.62 -4.15 5.19
CA VAL A 259 1.85 -3.84 4.42
C VAL A 259 1.94 -4.78 3.23
N ASP A 260 1.96 -4.23 2.02
CA ASP A 260 2.23 -4.96 0.80
C ASP A 260 3.68 -4.69 0.32
N LYS A 261 3.98 -5.06 -0.93
CA LYS A 261 5.31 -4.88 -1.52
C LYS A 261 5.70 -3.41 -1.72
N ASP A 262 4.74 -2.54 -1.99
CA ASP A 262 4.92 -1.17 -2.46
C ASP A 262 4.32 -0.13 -1.49
N SER A 263 3.39 -0.52 -0.60
CA SER A 263 2.63 0.37 0.27
C SER A 263 2.44 -0.16 1.70
N THR A 264 2.18 0.76 2.62
CA THR A 264 1.76 0.50 4.00
C THR A 264 0.53 1.34 4.32
N VAL A 265 -0.49 0.69 4.87
CA VAL A 265 -1.75 1.31 5.31
C VAL A 265 -1.89 1.12 6.82
N ILE A 266 -2.11 2.22 7.54
CA ILE A 266 -2.39 2.24 8.98
C ILE A 266 -3.85 2.64 9.18
N VAL A 267 -4.60 1.82 9.90
CA VAL A 267 -6.03 1.97 10.13
C VAL A 267 -6.30 2.11 11.64
N GLU A 268 -7.09 3.12 12.01
CA GLU A 268 -7.43 3.47 13.39
C GLU A 268 -6.17 3.64 14.27
N GLY A 269 -5.38 4.66 13.97
CA GLY A 269 -4.24 5.06 14.80
C GLY A 269 -4.69 5.54 16.19
N ALA A 270 -3.92 5.21 17.23
CA ALA A 270 -4.24 5.59 18.61
C ALA A 270 -3.80 7.03 18.98
N GLY A 271 -3.64 7.90 17.98
CA GLY A 271 -3.28 9.30 18.16
C GLY A 271 -4.38 10.12 18.81
N ASP A 272 -3.99 11.22 19.47
CA ASP A 272 -4.97 12.16 20.01
C ASP A 272 -5.57 13.02 18.89
N ALA A 273 -6.89 13.03 18.78
CA ALA A 273 -7.61 13.77 17.74
C ALA A 273 -7.29 15.27 17.74
N THR A 274 -6.99 15.87 18.91
CA THR A 274 -6.61 17.28 18.97
C THR A 274 -5.21 17.51 18.43
N ALA A 275 -4.26 16.60 18.71
CA ALA A 275 -2.92 16.64 18.13
C ALA A 275 -2.95 16.49 16.60
N ILE A 276 -3.77 15.58 16.07
CA ILE A 276 -3.97 15.39 14.63
C ILE A 276 -4.57 16.67 14.00
N ALA A 277 -5.63 17.23 14.59
CA ALA A 277 -6.25 18.46 14.11
C ALA A 277 -5.27 19.66 14.11
N ASN A 278 -4.45 19.77 15.17
CA ASN A 278 -3.39 20.78 15.25
C ASN A 278 -2.36 20.58 14.15
N ARG A 279 -1.95 19.34 13.89
CA ARG A 279 -0.99 19.02 12.82
C ARG A 279 -1.52 19.38 11.44
N VAL A 280 -2.80 19.06 11.18
CA VAL A 280 -3.51 19.45 9.96
C VAL A 280 -3.52 20.97 9.78
N ASN A 281 -3.76 21.73 10.85
CA ASN A 281 -3.76 23.20 10.80
C ASN A 281 -2.37 23.78 10.53
N VAL A 282 -1.31 23.18 11.06
CA VAL A 282 0.08 23.54 10.75
C VAL A 282 0.38 23.34 9.26
N ILE A 283 -0.04 22.22 8.67
CA ILE A 283 0.18 21.97 7.24
C ILE A 283 -0.62 22.94 6.37
N LYS A 284 -1.88 23.26 6.77
CA LYS A 284 -2.70 24.27 6.08
C LYS A 284 -2.08 25.67 6.10
N SER A 285 -1.48 26.08 7.22
CA SER A 285 -0.82 27.39 7.29
C SER A 285 0.45 27.44 6.43
N GLN A 286 1.22 26.35 6.41
CA GLN A 286 2.38 26.20 5.52
C GLN A 286 1.97 26.29 4.04
N LEU A 287 0.87 25.64 3.65
CA LEU A 287 0.28 25.70 2.31
C LEU A 287 -0.09 27.12 1.88
N ALA A 288 -0.62 27.93 2.80
CA ALA A 288 -0.98 29.32 2.51
C ALA A 288 0.26 30.22 2.32
N SER A 289 1.35 29.93 3.04
CA SER A 289 2.59 30.71 2.97
C SER A 289 3.54 30.30 1.84
N THR A 290 3.39 29.10 1.28
CA THR A 290 4.35 28.61 0.28
C THR A 290 4.13 29.24 -1.09
N THR A 291 5.23 29.72 -1.68
CA THR A 291 5.28 30.25 -3.05
C THR A 291 5.74 29.21 -4.07
N SER A 292 6.25 28.06 -3.61
CA SER A 292 6.76 26.97 -4.42
C SER A 292 5.63 26.02 -4.78
N GLU A 293 5.40 25.80 -6.08
CA GLU A 293 4.38 24.86 -6.57
C GLU A 293 4.71 23.43 -6.17
N PHE A 294 5.99 23.05 -6.20
CA PHE A 294 6.46 21.76 -5.73
C PHE A 294 6.13 21.53 -4.25
N ASP A 295 6.43 22.50 -3.38
CA ASP A 295 6.14 22.36 -1.95
C ASP A 295 4.63 22.35 -1.67
N ARG A 296 3.86 23.09 -2.47
CA ARG A 296 2.40 23.08 -2.40
C ARG A 296 1.84 21.69 -2.69
N GLU A 297 2.26 21.07 -3.77
CA GLU A 297 1.86 19.70 -4.12
C GLU A 297 2.20 18.72 -2.99
N LYS A 298 3.43 18.80 -2.45
CA LYS A 298 3.89 17.88 -1.40
C LYS A 298 3.24 18.10 -0.04
N LEU A 299 2.86 19.33 0.29
CA LEU A 299 2.08 19.63 1.48
C LEU A 299 0.61 19.21 1.30
N GLN A 300 0.05 19.32 0.09
CA GLN A 300 -1.28 18.81 -0.23
C GLN A 300 -1.35 17.29 -0.07
N GLU A 301 -0.36 16.54 -0.59
CA GLU A 301 -0.27 15.08 -0.40
C GLU A 301 -0.27 14.70 1.09
N ARG A 302 0.53 15.39 1.90
CA ARG A 302 0.58 15.15 3.35
C ARG A 302 -0.72 15.49 4.05
N LEU A 303 -1.33 16.61 3.67
CA LEU A 303 -2.62 17.03 4.20
C LEU A 303 -3.72 16.00 3.86
N ALA A 304 -3.77 15.53 2.62
CA ALA A 304 -4.72 14.50 2.19
C ALA A 304 -4.55 13.21 3.00
N LYS A 305 -3.31 12.76 3.19
CA LYS A 305 -2.98 11.57 3.98
C LYS A 305 -3.33 11.66 5.47
N LEU A 306 -3.34 12.86 6.04
CA LEU A 306 -3.73 13.08 7.44
C LEU A 306 -5.21 13.40 7.63
N ALA A 307 -5.85 14.08 6.67
CA ALA A 307 -7.21 14.58 6.79
C ALA A 307 -8.27 13.73 6.07
N GLY A 308 -7.88 12.98 5.03
CA GLY A 308 -8.79 12.16 4.21
C GLY A 308 -9.26 10.89 4.91
N GLY A 309 -8.56 10.45 5.95
CA GLY A 309 -8.86 9.21 6.66
C GLY A 309 -8.73 7.99 5.75
N VAL A 310 -9.22 6.86 6.25
CA VAL A 310 -9.28 5.59 5.54
C VAL A 310 -10.73 5.10 5.57
N ALA A 311 -11.30 4.83 4.41
CA ALA A 311 -12.59 4.17 4.31
C ALA A 311 -12.37 2.67 4.49
N VAL A 312 -13.08 2.07 5.44
CA VAL A 312 -13.06 0.65 5.72
C VAL A 312 -14.37 0.05 5.24
N ILE A 313 -14.30 -0.80 4.23
CA ILE A 313 -15.44 -1.61 3.78
C ILE A 313 -15.38 -2.94 4.53
N LYS A 314 -16.27 -3.12 5.50
CA LYS A 314 -16.39 -4.35 6.29
C LYS A 314 -17.32 -5.31 5.56
N VAL A 315 -16.77 -6.26 4.82
CA VAL A 315 -17.52 -7.22 3.99
C VAL A 315 -18.18 -8.27 4.86
N GLY A 316 -19.52 -8.30 4.83
CA GLY A 316 -20.33 -9.32 5.51
C GLY A 316 -20.84 -10.38 4.54
N ALA A 317 -20.92 -11.63 4.99
CA ALA A 317 -21.52 -12.71 4.21
C ALA A 317 -22.15 -13.80 5.09
N ALA A 318 -23.06 -14.58 4.50
CA ALA A 318 -23.74 -15.68 5.19
C ALA A 318 -22.83 -16.90 5.45
N THR A 319 -21.74 -17.05 4.68
CA THR A 319 -20.79 -18.16 4.82
C THR A 319 -19.35 -17.66 4.63
N GLU A 320 -18.38 -18.34 5.23
CA GLU A 320 -16.96 -18.00 5.10
C GLU A 320 -16.48 -18.05 3.64
N THR A 321 -16.98 -19.02 2.86
CA THR A 321 -16.66 -19.13 1.42
C THR A 321 -17.18 -17.94 0.63
N ALA A 322 -18.42 -17.51 0.91
CA ALA A 322 -18.99 -16.33 0.26
C ALA A 322 -18.27 -15.04 0.68
N LEU A 323 -17.81 -14.95 1.93
CA LEU A 323 -17.01 -13.82 2.41
C LEU A 323 -15.69 -13.72 1.65
N LYS A 324 -14.97 -14.84 1.53
CA LYS A 324 -13.70 -14.89 0.77
C LYS A 324 -13.92 -14.56 -0.70
N GLU A 325 -14.98 -15.08 -1.32
CA GLU A 325 -15.33 -14.76 -2.71
C GLU A 325 -15.65 -13.27 -2.88
N MET A 326 -16.45 -12.69 -1.99
CA MET A 326 -16.83 -11.29 -2.05
C MET A 326 -15.65 -10.36 -1.80
N LYS A 327 -14.70 -10.75 -0.96
CA LYS A 327 -13.45 -10.00 -0.71
C LYS A 327 -12.45 -10.08 -1.88
N LEU A 328 -12.54 -11.12 -2.70
CA LEU A 328 -11.72 -11.29 -3.91
C LEU A 328 -12.28 -10.54 -5.12
N ARG A 329 -13.56 -10.17 -5.10
CA ARG A 329 -14.26 -9.44 -6.17
C ARG A 329 -14.24 -7.95 -5.91
#